data_AF-A0A433ZXD9-F1
#
_entry.id   AF-A0A433ZXD9-F1
#
_cell.length_a   1.000
_cell.length_b   1.000
_cell.length_c   1.000
_cell.angle_alpha   90.00
_cell.angle_beta   90.00
_cell.angle_gamma   90.00
#
_symmetry.space_group_name_H-M   'P 1'
#
loop_
_entity.id
_entity.type
_entity.pdbx_description
1 polymer ?
#
loop_
_entity_poly.entity_id
_entity_poly.type
_entity_poly.pdbx_seq_one_letter_code
_entity_poly.pdbx_strand_id
1 'polypeptide(L)'
;MFHIGLLISEPKNKNGYVYLVSLGKSHFYLSKYIDKEFGINLAIRMADESTVLLKKSSYLSSTKKSDISSYEKFIVDSYEPGESVDHLKLKAKNKDIWGDRNIIFSDSVQLSSDNTPKNIDSILSNIDDAISGKSHISLPRHKIITDRELIFSLDKKLLEGINNDSAKISLVEFESYGDNILFINECNRYTLFTRKGIEKYDNKNIINNCIDIDEIIAYIKKLDNNIDLMDIRISLYYDDTTPRTVLLKNLLETSIHKDNSDYFLRNGTWCTFNETFREYLKKSLEKIITEKKMIL
;
A
#
# COMPACT_ATOMS: atom_id res chain seq x y z
N MET A 1 13.04 -15.17 23.57
CA MET A 1 13.32 -15.83 22.29
C MET A 1 12.08 -15.69 21.42
N PHE A 2 12.11 -14.91 20.34
CA PHE A 2 10.95 -14.80 19.45
C PHE A 2 10.95 -16.02 18.51
N HIS A 3 9.90 -16.83 18.56
CA HIS A 3 9.74 -17.95 17.64
C HIS A 3 8.97 -17.45 16.41
N ILE A 4 9.64 -17.47 15.26
CA ILE A 4 9.06 -17.13 13.96
C ILE A 4 8.65 -18.45 13.32
N GLY A 5 7.34 -18.68 13.19
CA GLY A 5 6.79 -19.80 12.44
C GLY A 5 6.44 -19.36 11.03
N LEU A 6 7.01 -20.03 10.03
CA LEU A 6 6.72 -19.83 8.62
C LEU A 6 6.45 -21.19 7.97
N LEU A 7 5.35 -21.30 7.25
CA LEU A 7 5.12 -22.40 6.31
C LEU A 7 5.18 -21.82 4.89
N ILE A 8 6.00 -22.42 4.05
CA ILE A 8 6.05 -22.17 2.61
C ILE A 8 5.34 -23.34 1.95
N SER A 9 4.31 -23.04 1.16
CA SER A 9 3.55 -24.06 0.43
C SER A 9 3.53 -23.73 -1.04
N GLU A 10 3.96 -24.69 -1.86
CA GLU A 10 3.88 -24.63 -3.31
C GLU A 10 2.76 -25.58 -3.76
N PRO A 11 1.67 -25.07 -4.35
CA PRO A 11 0.59 -25.91 -4.87
C PRO A 11 1.12 -26.86 -5.94
N LYS A 12 0.69 -28.14 -5.90
CA LYS A 12 1.09 -29.14 -6.90
C LYS A 12 0.67 -28.75 -8.32
N ASN A 13 -0.46 -28.06 -8.46
CA ASN A 13 -0.89 -27.47 -9.73
C ASN A 13 -0.33 -26.04 -9.80
N LYS A 14 0.62 -25.82 -10.70
CA LYS A 14 1.32 -24.54 -10.86
C LYS A 14 0.40 -23.45 -11.42
N ASN A 15 -0.42 -22.86 -10.55
CA ASN A 15 -1.13 -21.60 -10.84
C ASN A 15 -0.22 -20.37 -10.72
N GLY A 16 1.09 -20.57 -10.53
CA GLY A 16 2.10 -19.51 -10.45
C GLY A 16 2.23 -18.83 -9.09
N TYR A 17 1.47 -19.26 -8.07
CA TYR A 17 1.58 -18.75 -6.70
C TYR A 17 2.37 -19.69 -5.79
N VAL A 18 3.16 -19.09 -4.90
CA VAL A 18 3.75 -19.75 -3.73
C VAL A 18 3.19 -19.06 -2.49
N TYR A 19 2.58 -19.83 -1.60
CA TYR A 19 1.92 -19.30 -0.42
C TYR A 19 2.87 -19.26 0.78
N LEU A 20 2.90 -18.12 1.45
CA LEU A 20 3.61 -17.92 2.70
C LEU A 20 2.59 -17.79 3.82
N VAL A 21 2.55 -18.78 4.72
CA VAL A 21 1.66 -18.75 5.88
C VAL A 21 2.45 -18.36 7.11
N SER A 22 2.16 -17.15 7.58
CA SER A 22 2.83 -16.51 8.70
C SER A 22 2.11 -16.82 10.01
N LEU A 23 2.84 -17.19 11.06
CA LEU A 23 2.31 -17.25 12.42
C LEU A 23 2.76 -16.02 13.22
N GLY A 24 1.80 -15.35 13.86
CA GLY A 24 2.05 -14.17 14.71
C GLY A 24 2.70 -13.01 13.95
N LYS A 25 3.75 -12.43 14.54
CA LYS A 25 4.44 -11.23 14.01
C LYS A 25 5.38 -11.51 12.83
N SER A 26 5.42 -12.73 12.30
CA SER A 26 6.28 -13.06 11.16
C SER A 26 5.87 -12.34 9.87
N HIS A 27 4.58 -11.98 9.72
CA HIS A 27 4.05 -11.26 8.56
C HIS A 27 4.77 -9.92 8.28
N PHE A 28 5.23 -9.21 9.32
CA PHE A 28 5.99 -7.96 9.16
C PHE A 28 7.24 -8.14 8.30
N TYR A 29 7.92 -9.28 8.43
CA TYR A 29 9.12 -9.59 7.66
C TYR A 29 8.80 -10.05 6.24
N LEU A 30 7.69 -10.77 6.07
CA LEU A 30 7.27 -11.33 4.79
C LEU A 30 6.67 -10.29 3.83
N SER A 31 6.11 -9.20 4.36
CA SER A 31 5.47 -8.11 3.58
C SER A 31 6.33 -7.55 2.43
N LYS A 32 7.65 -7.75 2.49
CA LYS A 32 8.62 -7.33 1.45
C LYS A 32 8.70 -8.28 0.25
N TYR A 33 8.17 -9.49 0.37
CA TYR A 33 8.34 -10.59 -0.59
C TYR A 33 7.02 -11.08 -1.19
N ILE A 34 5.89 -10.48 -0.79
CA ILE A 34 4.55 -10.90 -1.23
C ILE A 34 4.04 -10.02 -2.38
N ASP A 35 3.08 -10.57 -3.13
CA ASP A 35 2.20 -9.76 -3.97
C ASP A 35 1.28 -8.93 -3.07
N LYS A 36 1.51 -7.62 -3.02
CA LYS A 36 0.73 -6.68 -2.20
C LYS A 36 -0.71 -6.51 -2.68
N GLU A 37 -1.05 -6.96 -3.88
CA GLU A 37 -2.43 -6.91 -4.38
C GLU A 37 -3.22 -8.19 -4.05
N PHE A 38 -2.56 -9.23 -3.55
CA PHE A 38 -3.12 -10.55 -3.35
C PHE A 38 -4.41 -10.54 -2.53
N GLY A 39 -4.41 -9.91 -1.36
CA GLY A 39 -5.57 -9.96 -0.46
C GLY A 39 -6.79 -9.28 -1.05
N ILE A 40 -6.63 -8.09 -1.62
CA ILE A 40 -7.75 -7.40 -2.29
C ILE A 40 -8.18 -8.14 -3.57
N ASN A 41 -7.24 -8.69 -4.34
CA ASN A 41 -7.56 -9.51 -5.52
C ASN A 41 -8.36 -10.76 -5.17
N LEU A 42 -8.09 -11.37 -4.01
CA LEU A 42 -8.90 -12.47 -3.50
C LEU A 42 -10.29 -11.95 -3.07
N ALA A 43 -10.34 -10.85 -2.31
CA ALA A 43 -11.60 -10.26 -1.80
C ALA A 43 -12.63 -10.05 -2.92
N ILE A 44 -12.22 -9.46 -4.04
CA ILE A 44 -13.13 -9.14 -5.15
C ILE A 44 -13.74 -10.37 -5.85
N ARG A 45 -13.27 -11.59 -5.54
CA ARG A 45 -13.72 -12.86 -6.13
C ARG A 45 -14.47 -13.78 -5.18
N MET A 46 -14.25 -13.65 -3.87
CA MET A 46 -14.86 -14.56 -2.88
C MET A 46 -15.70 -13.88 -1.80
N ALA A 47 -15.57 -12.57 -1.61
CA ALA A 47 -16.16 -11.89 -0.47
C ALA A 47 -17.61 -11.44 -0.72
N ASP A 48 -18.34 -11.09 0.34
CA ASP A 48 -19.66 -10.47 0.23
C ASP A 48 -19.56 -8.98 0.62
N GLU A 49 -19.55 -8.10 -0.38
CA GLU A 49 -19.39 -6.65 -0.19
C GLU A 49 -20.44 -6.04 0.76
N SER A 50 -21.65 -6.61 0.83
CA SER A 50 -22.69 -6.12 1.74
C SER A 50 -22.33 -6.28 3.23
N THR A 51 -21.33 -7.11 3.52
CA THR A 51 -20.86 -7.44 4.87
C THR A 51 -19.60 -6.69 5.29
N VAL A 52 -19.19 -5.65 4.55
CA VAL A 52 -18.06 -4.80 4.93
C VAL A 52 -18.32 -4.20 6.31
N LEU A 53 -17.45 -4.59 7.25
CA LEU A 53 -17.43 -4.11 8.62
C LEU A 53 -16.41 -2.98 8.79
N LEU A 54 -15.26 -3.08 8.13
CA LEU A 54 -14.18 -2.10 8.17
C LEU A 54 -13.59 -1.91 6.77
N LYS A 55 -13.35 -0.66 6.39
CA LYS A 55 -12.68 -0.26 5.16
C LYS A 55 -11.57 0.74 5.48
N LYS A 56 -10.36 0.50 4.99
CA LYS A 56 -9.33 1.53 4.89
C LYS A 56 -9.28 2.02 3.45
N SER A 57 -9.40 3.32 3.32
CA SER A 57 -9.37 3.98 2.03
C SER A 57 -8.35 5.10 2.01
N SER A 58 -7.98 5.44 0.79
CA SER A 58 -6.98 6.42 0.48
C SER A 58 -7.46 7.24 -0.67
N TYR A 59 -7.22 8.55 -0.65
CA TYR A 59 -7.78 9.43 -1.64
C TYR A 59 -6.72 10.20 -2.36
N LEU A 60 -7.01 10.43 -3.63
CA LEU A 60 -6.23 11.34 -4.42
C LEU A 60 -6.89 12.71 -4.51
N SER A 61 -6.09 13.76 -4.32
CA SER A 61 -6.48 15.16 -4.57
C SER A 61 -7.73 15.61 -3.83
N SER A 62 -8.02 15.00 -2.67
CA SER A 62 -9.06 15.44 -1.75
C SER A 62 -8.41 16.16 -0.56
N THR A 63 -9.24 16.80 0.27
CA THR A 63 -8.81 17.35 1.57
C THR A 63 -8.42 16.26 2.59
N LYS A 64 -8.63 14.98 2.26
CA LYS A 64 -8.51 13.83 3.15
C LYS A 64 -7.56 12.78 2.53
N LYS A 65 -6.35 12.60 3.04
CA LYS A 65 -5.38 11.65 2.45
C LYS A 65 -5.81 10.18 2.57
N SER A 66 -6.37 9.80 3.71
CA SER A 66 -6.80 8.43 3.99
C SER A 66 -7.72 8.38 5.21
N ASP A 67 -8.44 7.28 5.38
CA ASP A 67 -9.20 6.98 6.59
C ASP A 67 -9.40 5.49 6.81
N ILE A 68 -9.90 5.21 8.00
CA ILE A 68 -10.43 3.90 8.39
C ILE A 68 -11.85 4.14 8.88
N SER A 69 -12.80 3.49 8.22
CA SER A 69 -14.23 3.61 8.51
C SER A 69 -14.79 2.26 8.95
N SER A 70 -15.64 2.28 9.97
CA SER A 70 -16.40 1.12 10.46
C SER A 70 -17.88 1.27 10.11
N TYR A 71 -18.53 0.17 9.73
CA TYR A 71 -19.91 0.18 9.26
C TYR A 71 -20.78 -0.79 10.05
N GLU A 72 -21.96 -0.33 10.47
CA GLU A 72 -23.03 -1.24 10.91
C GLU A 72 -23.72 -1.90 9.71
N LYS A 73 -23.89 -1.13 8.62
CA LYS A 73 -24.42 -1.60 7.35
C LYS A 73 -23.71 -0.89 6.20
N PHE A 74 -22.99 -1.65 5.38
CA PHE A 74 -22.34 -1.11 4.20
C PHE A 74 -23.31 -1.06 3.02
N ILE A 75 -23.27 0.04 2.26
CA ILE A 75 -24.00 0.17 1.01
C ILE A 75 -23.03 -0.20 -0.11
N VAL A 76 -23.35 -1.28 -0.83
CA VAL A 76 -22.58 -1.74 -2.00
C VAL A 76 -22.41 -0.59 -3.01
N ASP A 77 -21.23 -0.50 -3.62
CA ASP A 77 -20.88 0.54 -4.61
C ASP A 77 -20.94 2.00 -4.08
N SER A 78 -20.91 2.20 -2.75
CA SER A 78 -20.88 3.54 -2.13
C SER A 78 -19.45 4.08 -1.91
N TYR A 79 -18.69 4.17 -3.00
CA TYR A 79 -17.33 4.72 -2.98
C TYR A 79 -17.30 6.21 -3.33
N GLU A 80 -16.40 6.93 -2.67
CA GLU A 80 -16.18 8.36 -2.91
C GLU A 80 -15.33 8.59 -4.17
N PRO A 81 -15.51 9.74 -4.85
CA PRO A 81 -14.65 10.10 -5.97
C PRO A 81 -13.20 10.23 -5.52
N GLY A 82 -12.29 9.61 -6.27
CA GLY A 82 -10.87 9.65 -5.93
C GLY A 82 -10.44 8.63 -4.87
N GLU A 83 -11.36 7.78 -4.39
CA GLU A 83 -11.08 6.75 -3.39
C GLU A 83 -10.36 5.53 -3.99
N SER A 84 -9.37 5.00 -3.26
CA SER A 84 -8.75 3.70 -3.49
C SER A 84 -8.86 2.86 -2.22
N VAL A 85 -9.40 1.65 -2.35
CA VAL A 85 -9.59 0.71 -1.24
C VAL A 85 -8.34 -0.16 -1.07
N ASP A 86 -7.74 -0.11 0.13
CA ASP A 86 -6.46 -0.79 0.43
C ASP A 86 -6.59 -1.88 1.50
N HIS A 87 -7.66 -1.84 2.32
CA HIS A 87 -7.92 -2.82 3.37
C HIS A 87 -9.41 -3.01 3.57
N LEU A 88 -9.83 -4.26 3.73
CA LEU A 88 -11.21 -4.63 3.96
C LEU A 88 -11.34 -5.71 5.03
N LYS A 89 -12.35 -5.58 5.89
CA LYS A 89 -12.79 -6.65 6.81
C LYS A 89 -14.25 -6.96 6.52
N LEU A 90 -14.52 -8.16 6.02
CA LEU A 90 -15.85 -8.62 5.59
C LEU A 90 -15.93 -10.14 5.58
N LYS A 91 -17.11 -10.69 5.33
CA LYS A 91 -17.33 -12.14 5.24
C LYS A 91 -17.16 -12.66 3.82
N ALA A 92 -16.93 -13.96 3.69
CA ALA A 92 -17.01 -14.65 2.42
C ALA A 92 -18.46 -14.80 1.97
N LYS A 93 -18.68 -14.81 0.65
CA LYS A 93 -19.98 -15.08 0.03
C LYS A 93 -20.42 -16.54 0.21
N ASN A 94 -19.49 -17.47 0.07
CA ASN A 94 -19.74 -18.90 0.31
C ASN A 94 -19.30 -19.29 1.73
N LYS A 95 -20.26 -19.35 2.65
CA LYS A 95 -20.01 -19.65 4.07
C LYS A 95 -19.71 -21.12 4.33
N ASP A 96 -20.10 -22.03 3.44
CA ASP A 96 -19.83 -23.46 3.60
C ASP A 96 -18.34 -23.77 3.40
N ILE A 97 -17.68 -23.01 2.52
CA ILE A 97 -16.24 -23.14 2.23
C ILE A 97 -15.39 -22.38 3.26
N TRP A 98 -15.80 -21.14 3.58
CA TRP A 98 -14.94 -20.19 4.30
C TRP A 98 -15.37 -19.93 5.76
N GLY A 99 -16.53 -20.44 6.16
CA GLY A 99 -17.17 -20.12 7.43
C GLY A 99 -17.89 -18.76 7.43
N ASP A 100 -18.53 -18.44 8.56
CA ASP A 100 -19.29 -17.17 8.75
C ASP A 100 -18.49 -16.09 9.51
N ARG A 101 -17.18 -16.27 9.64
CA ARG A 101 -16.31 -15.29 10.32
C ARG A 101 -15.83 -14.20 9.35
N ASN A 102 -15.45 -13.07 9.93
CA ASN A 102 -14.82 -11.99 9.17
C ASN A 102 -13.41 -12.40 8.74
N ILE A 103 -13.09 -12.04 7.51
CA ILE A 103 -11.78 -12.18 6.89
C ILE A 103 -11.23 -10.78 6.67
N ILE A 104 -9.94 -10.60 6.96
CA ILE A 104 -9.24 -9.36 6.66
C ILE A 104 -8.48 -9.56 5.35
N PHE A 105 -8.70 -8.65 4.41
CA PHE A 105 -8.05 -8.60 3.11
C PHE A 105 -7.29 -7.28 2.98
N SER A 106 -5.98 -7.36 2.78
CA SER A 106 -5.10 -6.21 2.54
C SER A 106 -3.95 -6.65 1.62
N ASP A 107 -2.70 -6.35 1.99
CA ASP A 107 -1.50 -6.94 1.37
C ASP A 107 -1.44 -8.47 1.54
N SER A 108 -2.09 -8.97 2.58
CA SER A 108 -2.20 -10.36 2.98
C SER A 108 -3.65 -10.69 3.34
N VAL A 109 -3.91 -11.97 3.65
CA VAL A 109 -5.24 -12.45 4.04
C VAL A 109 -5.15 -13.08 5.42
N GLN A 110 -5.94 -12.57 6.35
CA GLN A 110 -6.08 -13.15 7.68
C GLN A 110 -7.44 -13.84 7.79
N LEU A 111 -7.39 -15.16 7.81
CA LEU A 111 -8.55 -16.01 8.03
C LEU A 111 -8.72 -16.24 9.53
N SER A 112 -9.82 -15.75 10.09
CA SER A 112 -10.23 -16.10 11.45
C SER A 112 -10.96 -17.43 11.37
N SER A 113 -10.24 -18.55 11.45
CA SER A 113 -10.83 -19.88 11.34
C SER A 113 -10.65 -20.68 12.62
N ASP A 114 -11.62 -21.54 12.95
CA ASP A 114 -11.44 -22.61 13.95
C ASP A 114 -10.61 -23.79 13.40
N ASN A 115 -10.15 -23.70 12.15
CA ASN A 115 -9.42 -24.76 11.48
C ASN A 115 -8.04 -24.95 12.10
N THR A 116 -7.76 -26.18 12.50
CA THR A 116 -6.42 -26.61 12.90
C THR A 116 -5.46 -26.59 11.69
N PRO A 117 -4.13 -26.49 11.90
CA PRO A 117 -3.13 -26.52 10.83
C PRO A 117 -3.24 -27.70 9.86
N LYS A 118 -3.96 -28.78 10.23
CA LYS A 118 -4.20 -29.97 9.41
C LYS A 118 -5.02 -29.69 8.14
N ASN A 119 -5.81 -28.62 8.12
CA ASN A 119 -6.69 -28.31 6.98
C ASN A 119 -6.07 -27.31 6.00
N ILE A 120 -4.79 -26.96 6.15
CA ILE A 120 -4.16 -25.90 5.37
C ILE A 120 -4.18 -26.17 3.86
N ASP A 121 -4.01 -27.43 3.45
CA ASP A 121 -4.06 -27.82 2.03
C ASP A 121 -5.41 -27.49 1.39
N SER A 122 -6.52 -27.76 2.10
CA SER A 122 -7.87 -27.43 1.64
C SER A 122 -8.08 -25.92 1.55
N ILE A 123 -7.55 -25.15 2.51
CA ILE A 123 -7.64 -23.68 2.49
C ILE A 123 -6.90 -23.12 1.27
N LEU A 124 -5.68 -23.59 1.02
CA LEU A 124 -4.88 -23.12 -0.12
C LEU A 124 -5.52 -23.51 -1.45
N SER A 125 -6.10 -24.71 -1.57
CA SER A 125 -6.86 -25.11 -2.76
C SER A 125 -8.07 -24.21 -2.99
N ASN A 126 -8.81 -23.88 -1.92
CA ASN A 126 -9.95 -22.97 -2.02
C ASN A 126 -9.52 -21.55 -2.43
N ILE A 127 -8.34 -21.09 -2.00
CA ILE A 127 -7.74 -19.82 -2.43
C ILE A 127 -7.42 -19.87 -3.93
N ASP A 128 -6.77 -20.94 -4.40
CA ASP A 128 -6.44 -21.13 -5.82
C ASP A 128 -7.69 -21.10 -6.71
N ASP A 129 -8.74 -21.82 -6.29
CA ASP A 129 -10.04 -21.84 -6.98
C ASP A 129 -10.69 -20.45 -7.01
N ALA A 130 -10.68 -19.75 -5.87
CA ALA A 130 -11.25 -18.41 -5.76
C ALA A 130 -10.51 -17.40 -6.64
N ILE A 131 -9.17 -17.42 -6.68
CA ILE A 131 -8.35 -16.50 -7.49
C ILE A 131 -8.54 -16.73 -8.99
N SER A 132 -8.73 -17.99 -9.38
CA SER A 132 -9.00 -18.37 -10.78
C SER A 132 -10.42 -17.97 -11.22
N GLY A 133 -11.29 -17.64 -10.27
CA GLY A 133 -12.65 -17.20 -10.51
C GLY A 133 -12.77 -15.79 -11.10
N LYS A 134 -14.00 -15.45 -11.52
CA LYS A 134 -14.35 -14.13 -12.02
C LYS A 134 -14.56 -13.15 -10.87
N SER A 135 -13.97 -11.96 -10.97
CA SER A 135 -14.26 -10.86 -10.05
C SER A 135 -15.72 -10.43 -10.12
N HIS A 136 -16.35 -10.22 -8.96
CA HIS A 136 -17.75 -9.80 -8.87
C HIS A 136 -17.96 -8.58 -7.95
N ILE A 137 -16.91 -8.07 -7.30
CA ILE A 137 -16.90 -6.77 -6.61
C ILE A 137 -16.08 -5.79 -7.46
N SER A 138 -16.59 -4.57 -7.64
CA SER A 138 -15.89 -3.52 -8.39
C SER A 138 -15.34 -2.47 -7.43
N LEU A 139 -14.10 -2.68 -6.95
CA LEU A 139 -13.43 -1.71 -6.08
C LEU A 139 -12.65 -0.67 -6.90
N PRO A 140 -12.80 0.63 -6.61
CA PRO A 140 -11.89 1.63 -7.15
C PRO A 140 -10.52 1.43 -6.50
N ARG A 141 -9.47 1.28 -7.33
CA ARG A 141 -8.12 0.96 -6.86
C ARG A 141 -7.06 1.62 -7.72
N HIS A 142 -5.93 1.90 -7.07
CA HIS A 142 -4.70 2.14 -7.78
C HIS A 142 -4.18 0.85 -8.43
N LYS A 143 -3.66 0.97 -9.65
CA LYS A 143 -2.93 -0.07 -10.36
C LYS A 143 -1.44 0.16 -10.12
N ILE A 144 -0.77 -0.84 -9.55
CA ILE A 144 0.69 -0.80 -9.34
C ILE A 144 1.38 -0.86 -10.70
N ILE A 145 2.43 -0.04 -10.85
CA ILE A 145 3.31 -0.08 -12.01
C ILE A 145 4.41 -1.10 -11.74
N THR A 146 4.56 -2.04 -12.67
CA THR A 146 5.57 -3.11 -12.60
C THR A 146 6.68 -2.96 -13.64
N ASP A 147 6.49 -2.06 -14.62
CA ASP A 147 7.50 -1.72 -15.62
C ASP A 147 8.69 -1.02 -14.96
N ARG A 148 9.83 -1.69 -14.97
CA ARG A 148 11.07 -1.23 -14.32
C ARG A 148 11.65 0.00 -14.98
N GLU A 149 11.56 0.14 -16.31
CA GLU A 149 12.09 1.30 -17.02
C GLU A 149 11.24 2.54 -16.71
N LEU A 150 9.91 2.37 -16.67
CA LEU A 150 9.01 3.44 -16.27
C LEU A 150 9.24 3.85 -14.81
N ILE A 151 9.36 2.89 -13.88
CA ILE A 151 9.68 3.16 -12.46
C ILE A 151 10.97 3.95 -12.34
N PHE A 152 12.04 3.50 -13.01
CA PHE A 152 13.34 4.18 -12.98
C PHE A 152 13.24 5.60 -13.52
N SER A 153 12.50 5.79 -14.62
CA SER A 153 12.28 7.12 -15.19
C SER A 153 11.47 8.04 -14.26
N LEU A 154 10.47 7.52 -13.55
CA LEU A 154 9.70 8.29 -12.56
C LEU A 154 10.54 8.65 -11.33
N ASP A 155 11.37 7.72 -10.84
CA ASP A 155 12.30 7.96 -9.74
C ASP A 155 13.31 9.07 -10.08
N LYS A 156 13.87 9.03 -11.30
CA LYS A 156 14.75 10.09 -11.80
C LYS A 156 14.02 11.43 -11.88
N LYS A 157 12.80 11.46 -12.41
CA LYS A 157 11.99 12.69 -12.52
C LYS A 157 11.65 13.28 -11.14
N LEU A 158 11.42 12.43 -10.13
CA LEU A 158 11.23 12.87 -8.75
C LEU A 158 12.50 13.54 -8.20
N LEU A 159 13.66 12.91 -8.35
CA LEU A 159 14.94 13.48 -7.89
C LEU A 159 15.27 14.80 -8.61
N GLU A 160 15.07 14.87 -9.92
CA GLU A 160 15.20 16.12 -10.68
C GLU A 160 14.24 17.20 -10.18
N GLY A 161 13.00 16.82 -9.89
CA GLY A 161 11.99 17.73 -9.33
C GLY A 161 12.35 18.25 -7.94
N ILE A 162 12.96 17.41 -7.09
CA ILE A 162 13.48 17.80 -5.77
C ILE A 162 14.61 18.81 -5.93
N ASN A 163 15.57 18.54 -6.80
CA ASN A 163 16.73 19.40 -7.02
C ASN A 163 16.34 20.76 -7.60
N ASN A 164 15.29 20.79 -8.43
CA ASN A 164 14.80 22.01 -9.09
C ASN A 164 13.62 22.69 -8.37
N ASP A 165 13.28 22.29 -7.14
CA ASP A 165 12.16 22.86 -6.36
C ASP A 165 10.80 22.82 -7.07
N SER A 166 10.61 21.86 -7.97
CA SER A 166 9.36 21.68 -8.74
C SER A 166 8.53 20.48 -8.28
N ALA A 167 9.11 19.57 -7.49
CA ALA A 167 8.38 18.44 -6.92
C ALA A 167 7.53 18.87 -5.71
N LYS A 168 6.25 18.51 -5.72
CA LYS A 168 5.38 18.61 -4.54
C LYS A 168 5.44 17.29 -3.79
N ILE A 169 6.06 17.30 -2.61
CA ILE A 169 6.29 16.10 -1.81
C ILE A 169 5.65 16.27 -0.45
N SER A 170 5.07 15.19 0.05
CA SER A 170 4.61 15.09 1.41
C SER A 170 5.02 13.74 2.01
N LEU A 171 4.86 13.60 3.33
CA LEU A 171 5.20 12.37 4.03
C LEU A 171 3.95 11.51 4.27
N VAL A 172 4.16 10.20 4.28
CA VAL A 172 3.18 9.23 4.79
C VAL A 172 3.04 9.42 6.30
N GLU A 173 1.81 9.58 6.78
CA GLU A 173 1.53 9.77 8.21
C GLU A 173 1.53 8.47 9.01
N PHE A 174 1.04 7.38 8.40
CA PHE A 174 0.97 6.07 9.03
C PHE A 174 1.07 4.94 8.01
N GLU A 175 1.65 3.83 8.44
CA GLU A 175 1.71 2.58 7.68
C GLU A 175 0.79 1.53 8.32
N SER A 176 0.17 0.66 7.52
CA SER A 176 -0.61 -0.47 8.02
C SER A 176 0.09 -1.77 7.68
N TYR A 177 0.14 -2.70 8.63
CA TYR A 177 0.73 -4.03 8.51
C TYR A 177 -0.21 -5.05 9.14
N GLY A 178 -0.90 -5.84 8.32
CA GLY A 178 -1.96 -6.71 8.80
C GLY A 178 -3.02 -5.90 9.56
N ASP A 179 -3.17 -6.18 10.86
CA ASP A 179 -4.08 -5.50 11.79
C ASP A 179 -3.46 -4.32 12.57
N ASN A 180 -2.16 -4.04 12.37
CA ASN A 180 -1.44 -3.00 13.10
C ASN A 180 -1.31 -1.71 12.28
N ILE A 181 -1.35 -0.56 12.96
CA ILE A 181 -1.08 0.76 12.38
C ILE A 181 0.12 1.37 13.11
N LEU A 182 1.11 1.82 12.35
CA LEU A 182 2.28 2.51 12.85
C LEU A 182 2.24 3.97 12.41
N PHE A 183 2.22 4.89 13.38
CA PHE A 183 2.33 6.32 13.10
C PHE A 183 3.79 6.71 12.90
N ILE A 184 4.10 7.29 11.74
CA ILE A 184 5.48 7.64 11.37
C ILE A 184 5.97 8.84 12.19
N ASN A 185 5.07 9.76 12.53
CA ASN A 185 5.39 10.99 13.26
C ASN A 185 5.69 10.79 14.76
N GLU A 186 5.55 9.57 15.29
CA GLU A 186 5.90 9.25 16.68
C GLU A 186 7.39 8.91 16.88
N CYS A 187 8.24 9.05 15.86
CA CYS A 187 9.68 8.81 16.01
C CYS A 187 10.38 9.98 16.73
N ASN A 188 11.22 9.68 17.71
CA ASN A 188 11.95 10.69 18.50
C ASN A 188 13.24 11.16 17.82
N ARG A 189 13.73 10.39 16.85
CA ARG A 189 14.99 10.65 16.13
C ARG A 189 14.98 9.90 14.80
N TYR A 190 15.70 10.43 13.81
CA TYR A 190 15.98 9.70 12.59
C TYR A 190 17.39 9.94 12.03
N THR A 191 17.87 8.99 11.24
CA THR A 191 19.16 9.09 10.53
C THR A 191 18.92 8.86 9.04
N LEU A 192 19.31 9.82 8.21
CA LEU A 192 19.37 9.68 6.76
C LEU A 192 20.76 9.19 6.34
N PHE A 193 20.82 8.27 5.39
CA PHE A 193 22.08 7.76 4.86
C PHE A 193 21.89 7.15 3.47
N THR A 194 22.97 7.08 2.70
CA THR A 194 23.01 6.35 1.42
C THR A 194 23.64 4.98 1.64
N ARG A 195 23.29 4.01 0.79
CA ARG A 195 23.81 2.65 0.86
C ARG A 195 24.30 2.21 -0.52
N LYS A 196 25.60 1.89 -0.63
CA LYS A 196 26.17 1.16 -1.77
C LYS A 196 26.65 -0.20 -1.25
N GLY A 197 25.96 -1.29 -1.60
CA GLY A 197 26.28 -2.63 -1.07
C GLY A 197 25.82 -2.82 0.38
N ILE A 198 26.72 -3.19 1.31
CA ILE A 198 26.42 -3.36 2.75
C ILE A 198 26.76 -2.09 3.54
N GLU A 199 27.62 -1.24 2.99
CA GLU A 199 28.18 -0.08 3.67
C GLU A 199 27.24 1.13 3.65
N LYS A 200 27.30 1.93 4.72
CA LYS A 200 26.55 3.18 4.87
C LYS A 200 27.46 4.37 4.57
N TYR A 201 27.03 5.26 3.70
CA TYR A 201 27.72 6.50 3.35
C TYR A 201 26.83 7.72 3.65
N ASP A 202 27.43 8.92 3.64
CA ASP A 202 26.73 10.21 3.75
C ASP A 202 25.70 10.28 4.88
N ASN A 203 26.10 9.84 6.09
CA ASN A 203 25.20 9.77 7.23
C ASN A 203 24.88 11.18 7.79
N LYS A 204 23.60 11.51 7.88
CA LYS A 204 23.09 12.71 8.56
C LYS A 204 22.17 12.28 9.71
N ASN A 205 22.65 12.45 10.93
CA ASN A 205 21.85 12.23 12.14
C ASN A 205 21.02 13.48 12.44
N ILE A 206 19.72 13.30 12.65
CA ILE A 206 18.79 14.39 12.95
C ILE A 206 18.02 14.00 14.21
N ILE A 207 18.19 14.81 15.26
CA ILE A 207 17.44 14.68 16.51
C ILE A 207 16.29 15.68 16.41
N ASN A 208 15.10 15.17 16.11
CA ASN A 208 13.88 15.94 16.06
C ASN A 208 12.72 15.01 16.46
N ASN A 209 11.71 15.57 17.14
CA ASN A 209 10.55 14.82 17.64
C ASN A 209 9.59 14.40 16.53
N CYS A 210 9.87 14.78 15.28
CA CYS A 210 9.14 14.38 14.09
C CYS A 210 10.05 14.37 12.86
N ILE A 211 9.61 13.69 11.79
CA ILE A 211 10.29 13.71 10.50
C ILE A 211 9.97 15.03 9.80
N ASP A 212 11.00 15.78 9.43
CA ASP A 212 10.86 17.03 8.68
C ASP A 212 11.18 16.80 7.20
N ILE A 213 10.21 17.18 6.35
CA ILE A 213 10.35 17.07 4.90
C ILE A 213 11.40 18.03 4.33
N ASP A 214 11.57 19.22 4.91
CA ASP A 214 12.54 20.20 4.46
C ASP A 214 13.96 19.70 4.72
N GLU A 215 14.18 19.04 5.86
CA GLU A 215 15.44 18.39 6.20
C GLU A 215 15.77 17.20 5.28
N ILE A 216 14.74 16.46 4.84
CA ILE A 216 14.88 15.39 3.85
C ILE A 216 15.24 15.97 2.48
N ILE A 217 14.55 17.00 2.02
CA ILE A 217 14.83 17.68 0.74
C ILE A 217 16.25 18.25 0.76
N ALA A 218 16.63 18.94 1.84
CA ALA A 218 17.97 19.50 2.01
C ALA A 218 19.06 18.42 2.07
N TYR A 219 18.74 17.22 2.57
CA TYR A 219 19.65 16.08 2.52
C TYR A 219 19.81 15.55 1.09
N ILE A 220 18.72 15.30 0.37
CA ILE A 220 18.75 14.79 -1.01
C ILE A 220 19.54 15.73 -1.92
N LYS A 221 19.33 17.05 -1.82
CA LYS A 221 20.05 18.06 -2.61
C LYS A 221 21.56 18.10 -2.39
N LYS A 222 22.06 17.57 -1.26
CA LYS A 222 23.50 17.49 -0.97
C LYS A 222 24.17 16.24 -1.54
N LEU A 223 23.39 15.26 -2.00
CA LEU A 223 23.90 14.03 -2.57
C LEU A 223 24.37 14.25 -4.01
N ASP A 224 25.13 13.28 -4.54
CA ASP A 224 25.51 13.25 -5.96
C ASP A 224 24.26 13.28 -6.85
N ASN A 225 24.28 14.07 -7.93
CA ASN A 225 23.19 14.17 -8.90
C ASN A 225 22.82 12.82 -9.55
N ASN A 226 23.72 11.85 -9.52
CA ASN A 226 23.51 10.50 -10.05
C ASN A 226 23.06 9.49 -8.98
N ILE A 227 22.70 9.93 -7.77
CA ILE A 227 22.20 9.03 -6.72
C ILE A 227 20.91 8.32 -7.17
N ASP A 228 20.82 7.02 -6.91
CA ASP A 228 19.56 6.29 -7.07
C ASP A 228 18.70 6.49 -5.82
N LEU A 229 17.41 6.78 -6.00
CA LEU A 229 16.44 6.89 -4.91
C LEU A 229 16.38 5.59 -4.07
N MET A 230 16.71 4.44 -4.65
CA MET A 230 16.82 3.13 -3.99
C MET A 230 18.01 2.95 -3.07
N ASP A 231 19.00 3.83 -3.20
CA ASP A 231 20.16 3.84 -2.32
C ASP A 231 19.92 4.70 -1.06
N ILE A 232 18.87 5.52 -1.03
CA ILE A 232 18.60 6.42 0.08
C ILE A 232 17.74 5.72 1.14
N ARG A 233 18.22 5.74 2.39
CA ARG A 233 17.61 5.09 3.54
C ARG A 233 17.36 6.06 4.68
N ILE A 234 16.39 5.70 5.50
CA ILE A 234 16.09 6.39 6.76
C ILE A 234 15.98 5.35 7.88
N SER A 235 16.67 5.60 8.99
CA SER A 235 16.52 4.83 10.24
C SER A 235 15.67 5.63 11.21
N LEU A 236 14.55 5.05 11.62
CA LEU A 236 13.58 5.64 12.55
C LEU A 236 13.79 5.04 13.94
N TYR A 237 13.87 5.87 14.96
CA TYR A 237 14.06 5.46 16.34
C TYR A 237 12.78 5.77 17.13
N TYR A 238 12.12 4.70 17.58
CA TYR A 238 10.96 4.74 18.47
C TYR A 238 11.45 4.29 19.84
N ASP A 239 11.60 5.22 20.77
CA ASP A 239 12.18 5.00 22.10
C ASP A 239 13.56 4.29 22.08
N ASP A 240 13.88 3.53 23.13
CA ASP A 240 15.14 2.78 23.29
C ASP A 240 15.18 1.47 22.49
N THR A 241 14.29 1.30 21.52
CA THR A 241 14.23 0.08 20.70
C THR A 241 15.22 0.13 19.53
N THR A 242 15.49 -1.03 18.94
CA THR A 242 16.34 -1.11 17.75
C THR A 242 15.73 -0.29 16.61
N PRO A 243 16.51 0.57 15.93
CA PRO A 243 15.97 1.41 14.88
C PRO A 243 15.39 0.60 13.73
N ARG A 244 14.27 1.10 13.19
CA ARG A 244 13.66 0.58 11.98
C ARG A 244 14.24 1.31 10.77
N THR A 245 15.03 0.60 9.97
CA THR A 245 15.55 1.13 8.70
C THR A 245 14.63 0.78 7.54
N VAL A 246 14.22 1.79 6.77
CA VAL A 246 13.42 1.65 5.54
C VAL A 246 14.04 2.44 4.37
N LEU A 247 13.56 2.17 3.16
CA LEU A 247 13.83 3.01 1.99
C LEU A 247 13.18 4.38 2.21
N LEU A 248 13.88 5.47 1.91
CA LEU A 248 13.30 6.79 2.04
C LEU A 248 12.06 6.95 1.15
N LYS A 249 12.10 6.37 -0.06
CA LYS A 249 10.97 6.33 -1.00
C LYS A 249 9.68 5.80 -0.37
N ASN A 250 9.76 4.93 0.64
CA ASN A 250 8.56 4.40 1.31
C ASN A 250 7.78 5.47 2.08
N LEU A 251 8.46 6.53 2.52
CA LEU A 251 7.84 7.61 3.29
C LEU A 251 7.40 8.79 2.43
N LEU A 252 7.77 8.83 1.14
CA LEU A 252 7.44 9.94 0.25
C LEU A 252 6.10 9.70 -0.46
N GLU A 253 5.28 10.75 -0.52
CA GLU A 253 4.07 10.82 -1.34
C GLU A 253 4.19 11.98 -2.34
N THR A 254 3.97 11.70 -3.62
CA THR A 254 3.99 12.72 -4.67
C THR A 254 3.14 12.31 -5.87
N SER A 255 2.88 13.27 -6.77
CA SER A 255 2.27 13.03 -8.07
C SER A 255 3.12 13.60 -9.20
N ILE A 256 3.20 12.86 -10.30
CA ILE A 256 3.96 13.24 -11.50
C ILE A 256 3.06 13.05 -12.73
N HIS A 257 2.92 14.11 -13.51
CA HIS A 257 2.35 14.03 -14.84
C HIS A 257 3.45 13.71 -15.86
N LYS A 258 3.26 12.67 -16.67
CA LYS A 258 4.21 12.27 -17.73
C LYS A 258 3.45 11.56 -18.86
N ASP A 259 3.73 11.92 -20.11
CA ASP A 259 3.17 11.28 -21.32
C ASP A 259 1.64 11.14 -21.28
N ASN A 260 0.94 12.23 -20.94
CA ASN A 260 -0.52 12.31 -20.78
C ASN A 260 -1.12 11.36 -19.73
N SER A 261 -0.30 10.87 -18.81
CA SER A 261 -0.72 10.00 -17.71
C SER A 261 -0.29 10.59 -16.38
N ASP A 262 -1.14 10.42 -15.38
CA ASP A 262 -0.82 10.75 -14.00
C ASP A 262 -0.31 9.52 -13.25
N TYR A 263 0.79 9.75 -12.54
CA TYR A 263 1.50 8.77 -11.74
C TYR A 263 1.60 9.25 -10.30
N PHE A 264 1.48 8.33 -9.36
CA PHE A 264 1.46 8.65 -7.93
C PHE A 264 2.43 7.74 -7.20
N LEU A 265 3.28 8.33 -6.37
CA LEU A 265 4.15 7.58 -5.47
C LEU A 265 3.45 7.41 -4.14
N ARG A 266 3.34 6.17 -3.67
CA ARG A 266 2.77 5.88 -2.36
C ARG A 266 3.35 4.61 -1.78
N ASN A 267 3.71 4.64 -0.49
CA ASN A 267 4.31 3.51 0.23
C ASN A 267 5.47 2.85 -0.53
N GLY A 268 6.27 3.66 -1.23
CA GLY A 268 7.42 3.21 -2.00
C GLY A 268 7.13 2.70 -3.41
N THR A 269 5.86 2.70 -3.84
CA THR A 269 5.42 2.12 -5.11
C THR A 269 4.77 3.17 -6.01
N TRP A 270 5.12 3.13 -7.30
CA TRP A 270 4.47 3.95 -8.31
C TRP A 270 3.17 3.29 -8.76
N CYS A 271 2.12 4.10 -8.85
CA CYS A 271 0.79 3.68 -9.21
C CYS A 271 0.21 4.58 -10.29
N THR A 272 -0.76 4.03 -11.02
CA THR A 272 -1.70 4.77 -11.88
C THR A 272 -3.13 4.35 -11.54
N PHE A 273 -4.14 4.91 -12.20
CA PHE A 273 -5.53 4.52 -11.93
C PHE A 273 -5.93 3.23 -12.65
N ASN A 274 -6.75 2.41 -12.00
CA ASN A 274 -7.51 1.38 -12.71
C ASN A 274 -8.73 2.00 -13.43
N GLU A 275 -9.43 1.17 -14.21
CA GLU A 275 -10.57 1.61 -15.01
C GLU A 275 -11.78 1.98 -14.14
N THR A 276 -12.08 1.16 -13.11
CA THR A 276 -13.11 1.43 -12.11
C THR A 276 -12.95 2.81 -11.45
N PHE A 277 -11.72 3.16 -11.04
CA PHE A 277 -11.43 4.47 -10.45
C PHE A 277 -11.75 5.60 -11.43
N ARG A 278 -11.33 5.47 -12.70
CA ARG A 278 -11.63 6.47 -13.73
C ARG A 278 -13.13 6.61 -13.97
N GLU A 279 -13.88 5.51 -13.92
CA GLU A 279 -15.34 5.54 -14.05
C GLU A 279 -16.01 6.28 -12.88
N TYR A 280 -15.62 5.99 -11.64
CA TYR A 280 -16.14 6.71 -10.46
C TYR A 280 -15.78 8.20 -10.51
N LEU A 281 -14.55 8.55 -10.90
CA LEU A 281 -14.13 9.93 -11.08
C LEU A 281 -14.95 10.62 -12.18
N LYS A 282 -15.12 9.99 -13.35
CA LYS A 282 -15.91 10.51 -14.45
C LYS A 282 -17.37 10.75 -14.06
N LYS A 283 -18.02 9.76 -13.42
CA LYS A 283 -19.39 9.90 -12.90
C LYS A 283 -19.53 11.06 -11.92
N SER A 284 -18.49 11.34 -11.13
CA SER A 284 -18.48 12.49 -10.23
C SER A 284 -18.33 13.81 -10.98
N LEU A 285 -17.43 13.88 -11.97
CA LEU A 285 -17.21 15.07 -12.78
C LEU A 285 -18.48 15.44 -13.58
N GLU A 286 -19.20 14.45 -14.09
CA GLU A 286 -20.47 14.64 -14.82
C GLU A 286 -21.60 15.21 -13.93
N LYS A 287 -21.52 15.02 -12.60
CA LYS A 287 -22.48 15.60 -11.64
C LYS A 287 -22.18 17.07 -11.31
N ILE A 288 -21.01 17.58 -11.67
CA ILE A 288 -20.67 18.99 -11.50
C ILE A 288 -21.38 19.75 -12.62
N ILE A 289 -22.41 20.51 -12.27
CA ILE A 289 -23.06 21.43 -13.20
C ILE A 289 -22.03 22.50 -13.59
N THR A 290 -21.47 22.39 -14.80
CA THR A 290 -20.65 23.46 -15.36
C THR A 290 -21.56 24.61 -15.80
N GLU A 291 -21.68 25.64 -14.96
CA GLU A 291 -22.16 26.94 -15.44
C GLU A 291 -21.11 27.52 -16.39
N LYS A 292 -21.38 27.47 -17.69
CA LYS A 292 -20.66 28.29 -18.67
C LYS A 292 -20.94 29.75 -18.32
N LYS A 293 -19.99 30.43 -17.68
CA LYS A 293 -19.95 31.90 -17.70
C LYS A 293 -19.77 32.32 -19.16
N MET A 294 -20.86 32.73 -19.81
CA MET A 294 -20.75 33.55 -21.02
C MET A 294 -20.10 34.85 -20.61
N ILE A 295 -18.88 35.07 -21.08
CA ILE A 295 -18.24 36.39 -21.05
C ILE A 295 -18.98 37.20 -22.12
N LEU A 296 -19.80 38.16 -21.68
CA LEU A 296 -20.37 39.23 -22.50
C LEU A 296 -19.33 40.34 -22.67
#